data_AF-A0A7K1UQT6-F1
#
_entry.id   AF-A0A7K1UQT6-F1
#
_cell.length_a   1.000
_cell.length_b   1.000
_cell.length_c   1.000
_cell.angle_alpha   90.00
_cell.angle_beta   90.00
_cell.angle_gamma   90.00
#
_symmetry.space_group_name_H-M   'P 1'
#
loop_
_entity.id
_entity.type
_entity.pdbx_description
1 polymer ?
#
loop_
_entity_poly.entity_id
_entity_poly.type
_entity_poly.pdbx_seq_one_letter_code
_entity_poly.pdbx_strand_id
1 'polypeptide(L)'
;MGKSLHADLLDRWTKLAGPQAHAVGEDLIRRYSEPHRRYHTVDHLAAMLAVIDDLAADAEDLDAVRYAAFFHDAVYNMDGTDNEEASARLAETTLPALGIDEDTVAEVARLVRLTGGHHPDPADRNGAVLCDADLAILAADPTAYAAYTAAVRAEYAHVPDELFRSGRAAVLSALAEQPDLFRTPTARARYDSAARANLAAELATLTGE
;
A
#
# COMPACT_ATOMS: atom_id res chain seq x y z
N MET A 1 -22.70 15.10 10.77
CA MET A 1 -22.24 13.71 10.91
C MET A 1 -21.27 13.46 9.77
N GLY A 2 -19.97 13.27 10.04
CA GLY A 2 -19.05 12.84 9.00
C GLY A 2 -19.47 11.46 8.48
N LYS A 3 -19.26 11.19 7.19
CA LYS A 3 -19.40 9.82 6.67
C LYS A 3 -18.40 8.92 7.39
N SER A 4 -18.73 7.64 7.56
CA SER A 4 -17.75 6.67 8.06
C SER A 4 -16.69 6.41 6.99
N LEU A 5 -15.48 6.02 7.41
CA LEU A 5 -14.39 5.72 6.49
C LEU A 5 -14.78 4.66 5.45
N HIS A 6 -15.54 3.63 5.88
CA HIS A 6 -16.11 2.62 4.98
C HIS A 6 -16.99 3.23 3.89
N ALA A 7 -17.87 4.17 4.25
CA ALA A 7 -18.75 4.82 3.28
C ALA A 7 -17.98 5.72 2.31
N ASP A 8 -16.91 6.37 2.77
CA ASP A 8 -16.05 7.20 1.92
C ASP A 8 -15.23 6.36 0.94
N LEU A 9 -14.67 5.24 1.38
CA LEU A 9 -13.99 4.28 0.50
C LEU A 9 -14.94 3.69 -0.54
N LEU A 10 -16.16 3.35 -0.15
CA LEU A 10 -17.17 2.81 -1.05
C LEU A 10 -17.64 3.85 -2.08
N ASP A 11 -17.75 5.12 -1.67
CA ASP A 11 -18.04 6.25 -2.56
C ASP A 11 -16.90 6.47 -3.57
N ARG A 12 -15.64 6.40 -3.12
CA ARG A 12 -14.46 6.46 -4.00
C ARG A 12 -14.46 5.30 -5.01
N TRP A 13 -14.68 4.07 -4.55
CA TRP A 13 -14.78 2.91 -5.44
C TRP A 13 -15.92 3.06 -6.45
N THR A 14 -17.09 3.47 -6.01
CA THR A 14 -18.27 3.64 -6.88
C THR A 14 -18.06 4.72 -7.94
N LYS A 15 -17.33 5.79 -7.61
CA LYS A 15 -16.96 6.83 -8.58
C LYS A 15 -15.96 6.32 -9.62
N LEU A 16 -15.04 5.46 -9.22
CA LEU A 16 -14.01 4.87 -10.08
C LEU A 16 -14.60 3.79 -11.01
N ALA A 17 -15.26 2.77 -10.43
CA ALA A 17 -15.71 1.57 -11.12
C ALA A 17 -17.18 1.58 -11.56
N GLY A 18 -17.90 2.65 -11.22
CA GLY A 18 -19.33 2.81 -11.51
C GLY A 18 -20.25 2.12 -10.48
N PRO A 19 -21.54 2.52 -10.42
CA PRO A 19 -22.52 1.99 -9.46
C PRO A 19 -22.73 0.47 -9.52
N GLN A 20 -22.56 -0.15 -10.69
CA GLN A 20 -22.68 -1.58 -10.88
C GLN A 20 -21.61 -2.39 -10.12
N ALA A 21 -20.48 -1.76 -9.77
CA ALA A 21 -19.38 -2.39 -9.07
C ALA A 21 -19.51 -2.32 -7.54
N HIS A 22 -20.63 -1.83 -6.99
CA HIS A 22 -20.81 -1.62 -5.55
C HIS A 22 -20.49 -2.86 -4.70
N ALA A 23 -20.97 -4.03 -5.13
CA ALA A 23 -20.72 -5.29 -4.41
C ALA A 23 -19.24 -5.68 -4.34
N VAL A 24 -18.46 -5.34 -5.38
CA VAL A 24 -16.99 -5.53 -5.37
C VAL A 24 -16.34 -4.57 -4.37
N GLY A 25 -16.80 -3.31 -4.32
CA GLY A 25 -16.33 -2.34 -3.33
C GLY A 25 -16.60 -2.79 -1.90
N GLU A 26 -17.79 -3.35 -1.63
CA GLU A 26 -18.12 -3.93 -0.33
C GLU A 26 -17.21 -5.12 0.01
N ASP A 27 -16.91 -6.00 -0.95
CA ASP A 27 -16.01 -7.13 -0.73
C ASP A 27 -14.57 -6.68 -0.43
N LEU A 28 -14.05 -5.70 -1.19
CA LEU A 28 -12.73 -5.10 -0.94
C LEU A 28 -12.67 -4.52 0.47
N ILE A 29 -13.65 -3.69 0.84
CA ILE A 29 -13.70 -3.07 2.17
C ILE A 29 -13.79 -4.12 3.28
N ARG A 30 -14.56 -5.20 3.06
CA ARG A 30 -14.65 -6.34 3.99
C ARG A 30 -13.29 -7.02 4.18
N ARG A 31 -12.51 -7.21 3.12
CA ARG A 31 -11.15 -7.78 3.18
C ARG A 31 -10.21 -6.91 4.03
N TYR A 32 -10.18 -5.60 3.78
CA TYR A 32 -9.41 -4.66 4.62
C TYR A 32 -9.94 -4.54 6.07
N SER A 33 -11.12 -5.09 6.36
CA SER A 33 -11.71 -5.11 7.71
C SER A 33 -11.59 -6.47 8.40
N GLU A 34 -10.80 -7.40 7.85
CA GLU A 34 -10.61 -8.71 8.46
C GLU A 34 -9.95 -8.62 9.86
N PRO A 35 -10.41 -9.39 10.87
CA PRO A 35 -10.03 -9.17 12.27
C PRO A 35 -8.55 -9.35 12.60
N HIS A 36 -7.79 -10.05 11.75
CA HIS A 36 -6.36 -10.28 11.94
C HIS A 36 -5.49 -9.09 11.51
N ARG A 37 -6.01 -8.20 10.66
CA ARG A 37 -5.30 -7.01 10.18
C ARG A 37 -5.23 -5.95 11.28
N ARG A 38 -4.08 -5.29 11.41
CA ARG A 38 -3.84 -4.21 12.37
C ARG A 38 -3.32 -2.95 11.70
N TYR A 39 -2.46 -3.09 10.70
CA TYR A 39 -1.96 -1.99 9.89
C TYR A 39 -2.60 -1.98 8.50
N HIS A 40 -2.63 -3.11 7.81
CA HIS A 40 -3.14 -3.21 6.43
C HIS A 40 -4.67 -3.24 6.41
N THR A 41 -5.28 -2.13 6.87
CA THR A 41 -6.71 -1.95 7.10
C THR A 41 -7.31 -0.90 6.15
N VAL A 42 -8.59 -0.60 6.33
CA VAL A 42 -9.27 0.51 5.64
C VAL A 42 -8.62 1.87 5.91
N ASP A 43 -7.95 2.05 7.05
CA ASP A 43 -7.22 3.27 7.38
C ASP A 43 -5.98 3.44 6.48
N HIS A 44 -5.23 2.35 6.26
CA HIS A 44 -4.10 2.33 5.31
C HIS A 44 -4.57 2.65 3.89
N LEU A 45 -5.59 1.94 3.40
CA LEU A 45 -6.15 2.18 2.06
C LEU A 45 -6.61 3.64 1.89
N ALA A 46 -7.27 4.22 2.90
CA ALA A 46 -7.71 5.61 2.83
C ALA A 46 -6.54 6.60 2.83
N ALA A 47 -5.51 6.37 3.65
CA ALA A 47 -4.31 7.19 3.68
C ALA A 47 -3.58 7.14 2.33
N MET A 48 -3.41 5.94 1.76
CA MET A 48 -2.80 5.73 0.46
C MET A 48 -3.57 6.45 -0.66
N LEU A 49 -4.90 6.33 -0.70
CA LEU A 49 -5.74 7.03 -1.68
C LEU A 49 -5.67 8.55 -1.55
N ALA A 50 -5.47 9.10 -0.35
CA ALA A 50 -5.25 10.53 -0.17
C ALA A 50 -3.90 10.99 -0.73
N VAL A 51 -2.84 10.20 -0.57
CA VAL A 51 -1.53 10.50 -1.17
C VAL A 51 -1.58 10.38 -2.69
N ILE A 52 -2.29 9.39 -3.23
CA ILE A 52 -2.52 9.27 -4.68
C ILE A 52 -3.23 10.50 -5.24
N ASP A 53 -4.20 11.06 -4.53
CA ASP A 53 -4.86 12.30 -4.95
C ASP A 53 -3.89 13.50 -4.95
N ASP A 54 -3.00 13.59 -3.96
CA ASP A 54 -1.95 14.63 -3.89
C ASP A 54 -0.92 14.49 -5.03
N LEU A 55 -0.66 13.26 -5.47
CA LEU A 55 0.30 12.91 -6.54
C LEU A 55 -0.37 12.73 -7.92
N ALA A 56 -1.63 13.09 -8.06
CA ALA A 56 -2.43 12.80 -9.26
C ALA A 56 -1.80 13.31 -10.58
N ALA A 57 -1.07 14.42 -10.54
CA ALA A 57 -0.40 14.99 -11.71
C ALA A 57 0.85 14.21 -12.14
N ASP A 58 1.42 13.41 -11.24
CA ASP A 58 2.62 12.61 -11.49
C ASP A 58 2.30 11.27 -12.16
N ALA A 59 1.07 10.77 -12.06
CA ALA A 59 0.60 9.54 -12.70
C ALA A 59 0.38 9.71 -14.22
N GLU A 60 0.60 8.63 -14.98
CA GLU A 60 0.23 8.55 -16.39
C GLU A 60 -1.22 8.09 -16.56
N ASP A 61 -1.62 7.08 -15.80
CA ASP A 61 -2.99 6.59 -15.66
C ASP A 61 -3.37 6.56 -14.18
N LEU A 62 -4.09 7.60 -13.76
CA LEU A 62 -4.51 7.75 -12.37
C LEU A 62 -5.56 6.71 -11.95
N ASP A 63 -6.41 6.26 -12.87
CA ASP A 63 -7.48 5.32 -12.54
C ASP A 63 -6.90 3.91 -12.37
N ALA A 64 -5.93 3.49 -13.20
CA ALA A 64 -5.16 2.27 -12.98
C ALA A 64 -4.44 2.27 -11.61
N VAL A 65 -3.81 3.39 -11.22
CA VAL A 65 -3.17 3.52 -9.90
C VAL A 65 -4.20 3.39 -8.76
N ARG A 66 -5.38 4.00 -8.91
CA ARG A 66 -6.45 3.89 -7.89
C ARG A 66 -7.00 2.47 -7.79
N TYR A 67 -7.22 1.80 -8.91
CA TYR A 67 -7.58 0.38 -8.90
C TYR A 67 -6.50 -0.44 -8.18
N ALA A 68 -5.23 -0.27 -8.54
CA ALA A 68 -4.12 -0.97 -7.90
C ALA A 68 -4.08 -0.71 -6.38
N ALA A 69 -4.32 0.51 -5.93
CA ALA A 69 -4.42 0.83 -4.51
C ALA A 69 -5.54 0.03 -3.81
N PHE A 70 -6.72 -0.08 -4.41
CA PHE A 70 -7.79 -0.91 -3.86
C PHE A 70 -7.42 -2.40 -3.81
N PHE A 71 -6.62 -2.91 -4.75
CA PHE A 71 -6.28 -4.33 -4.81
C PHE A 71 -5.00 -4.72 -4.08
N HIS A 72 -4.03 -3.84 -3.85
CA HIS A 72 -2.65 -4.24 -3.48
C HIS A 72 -2.57 -5.19 -2.28
N ASP A 73 -3.34 -4.92 -1.22
CA ASP A 73 -3.44 -5.76 -0.02
C ASP A 73 -4.83 -6.40 0.16
N ALA A 74 -5.62 -6.51 -0.91
CA ALA A 74 -6.95 -7.10 -0.86
C ALA A 74 -6.90 -8.59 -0.46
N VAL A 75 -5.79 -9.27 -0.72
CA VAL A 75 -5.43 -10.54 -0.08
C VAL A 75 -4.27 -10.28 0.89
N TYR A 76 -4.41 -10.71 2.14
CA TYR A 76 -3.37 -10.55 3.16
C TYR A 76 -3.38 -11.73 4.13
N ASN A 77 -2.52 -12.70 3.83
CA ASN A 77 -2.28 -13.88 4.63
C ASN A 77 -0.84 -13.85 5.15
N MET A 78 -0.64 -14.24 6.41
CA MET A 78 0.67 -14.15 7.08
C MET A 78 1.34 -15.53 7.22
N ASP A 79 0.93 -16.49 6.40
CA ASP A 79 1.32 -17.89 6.41
C ASP A 79 2.34 -18.26 5.31
N GLY A 80 2.98 -17.26 4.70
CA GLY A 80 3.95 -17.45 3.61
C GLY A 80 3.31 -17.42 2.20
N THR A 81 2.03 -17.05 2.11
CA THR A 81 1.40 -16.69 0.84
C THR A 81 2.10 -15.47 0.23
N ASP A 82 2.31 -15.50 -1.09
CA ASP A 82 2.67 -14.32 -1.88
C ASP A 82 1.41 -13.46 -2.03
N ASN A 83 1.27 -12.46 -1.14
CA ASN A 83 0.05 -11.66 -1.02
C ASN A 83 -0.13 -10.77 -2.24
N GLU A 84 0.96 -10.22 -2.76
CA GLU A 84 0.98 -9.34 -3.93
C GLU A 84 0.52 -10.10 -5.18
N GLU A 85 1.05 -11.31 -5.43
CA GLU A 85 0.58 -12.15 -6.53
C GLU A 85 -0.90 -12.55 -6.35
N ALA A 86 -1.32 -12.90 -5.14
CA ALA A 86 -2.71 -13.28 -4.87
C ALA A 86 -3.68 -12.11 -5.06
N SER A 87 -3.29 -10.91 -4.62
CA SER A 87 -4.01 -9.65 -4.83
C SER A 87 -4.08 -9.25 -6.31
N ALA A 88 -2.99 -9.41 -7.05
CA ALA A 88 -2.95 -9.16 -8.49
C ALA A 88 -3.90 -10.10 -9.25
N ARG A 89 -3.89 -11.39 -8.92
CA ARG A 89 -4.84 -12.37 -9.49
C ARG A 89 -6.29 -12.06 -9.15
N LEU A 90 -6.54 -11.54 -7.94
CA LEU A 90 -7.88 -11.07 -7.58
C LEU A 90 -8.32 -9.93 -8.51
N ALA A 91 -7.45 -8.97 -8.81
CA ALA A 91 -7.73 -7.90 -9.77
C ALA A 91 -7.99 -8.45 -11.19
N GLU A 92 -7.13 -9.34 -11.68
CA GLU A 92 -7.23 -9.99 -13.00
C GLU A 92 -8.54 -10.76 -13.20
N THR A 93 -9.09 -11.32 -12.12
CA THR A 93 -10.37 -12.07 -12.17
C THR A 93 -11.60 -11.17 -11.94
N THR A 94 -11.45 -10.07 -11.21
CA THR A 94 -12.56 -9.21 -10.80
C THR A 94 -12.86 -8.11 -11.81
N LEU A 95 -11.83 -7.40 -12.28
CA LEU A 95 -12.00 -6.21 -13.12
C LEU A 95 -12.61 -6.51 -14.50
N PRO A 96 -12.29 -7.62 -15.21
CA PRO A 96 -12.96 -7.94 -16.47
C PRO A 96 -14.47 -8.13 -16.33
N ALA A 97 -14.92 -8.69 -15.20
CA ALA A 97 -16.36 -8.86 -14.92
C ALA A 97 -17.10 -7.52 -14.73
N LEU A 98 -16.37 -6.44 -14.47
CA LEU A 98 -16.89 -5.07 -14.38
C LEU A 98 -16.83 -4.32 -15.72
N GLY A 99 -16.29 -4.96 -16.78
CA GLY A 99 -16.14 -4.36 -18.10
C GLY A 99 -14.92 -3.45 -18.26
N ILE A 100 -13.93 -3.56 -17.36
CA ILE A 100 -12.65 -2.87 -17.49
C ILE A 100 -11.83 -3.54 -18.59
N ASP A 101 -11.17 -2.75 -19.43
CA ASP A 101 -10.41 -3.23 -20.58
C ASP A 101 -9.13 -3.98 -20.16
N GLU A 102 -8.67 -4.85 -21.06
CA GLU A 102 -7.55 -5.77 -20.80
C GLU A 102 -6.24 -5.04 -20.47
N ASP A 103 -5.97 -3.90 -21.12
CA ASP A 103 -4.74 -3.13 -20.91
C ASP A 103 -4.72 -2.52 -19.51
N THR A 104 -5.84 -1.92 -19.08
CA THR A 104 -6.00 -1.40 -17.70
C THR A 104 -5.87 -2.53 -16.67
N VAL A 105 -6.48 -3.69 -16.91
CA VAL A 105 -6.38 -4.84 -15.99
C VAL A 105 -4.94 -5.33 -15.85
N ALA A 106 -4.22 -5.44 -16.97
CA ALA A 106 -2.82 -5.83 -16.97
C ALA A 106 -1.95 -4.83 -16.21
N GLU A 107 -2.19 -3.53 -16.38
CA GLU A 107 -1.47 -2.48 -15.66
C GLU A 107 -1.76 -2.54 -14.15
N VAL A 108 -3.02 -2.67 -13.75
CA VAL A 108 -3.38 -2.82 -12.33
C VAL A 108 -2.67 -4.02 -11.69
N ALA A 109 -2.67 -5.16 -12.37
CA ALA A 109 -2.04 -6.37 -11.84
C ALA A 109 -0.51 -6.24 -11.77
N ARG A 110 0.12 -5.55 -12.74
CA ARG A 110 1.55 -5.22 -12.71
C ARG A 110 1.89 -4.31 -11.54
N LEU A 111 1.09 -3.26 -11.35
CA LEU A 111 1.25 -2.29 -10.27
C LEU A 111 1.08 -2.93 -8.88
N VAL A 112 0.09 -3.82 -8.71
CA VAL A 112 -0.07 -4.58 -7.46
C VAL A 112 1.16 -5.46 -7.18
N ARG A 113 1.69 -6.18 -8.17
CA ARG A 113 2.92 -6.98 -7.97
C ARG A 113 4.13 -6.12 -7.61
N LEU A 114 4.17 -4.89 -8.12
CA LEU A 114 5.28 -3.95 -7.89
C LEU A 114 5.41 -3.54 -6.42
N THR A 115 4.32 -3.58 -5.64
CA THR A 115 4.37 -3.25 -4.21
C THR A 115 5.15 -4.27 -3.38
N GLY A 116 5.47 -5.46 -3.91
CA GLY A 116 6.28 -6.43 -3.15
C GLY A 116 7.74 -6.00 -2.99
N GLY A 117 8.25 -5.11 -3.86
CA GLY A 117 9.63 -4.61 -3.78
C GLY A 117 9.76 -3.09 -3.75
N HIS A 118 8.67 -2.35 -4.00
CA HIS A 118 8.63 -0.89 -4.07
C HIS A 118 9.75 -0.29 -4.95
N HIS A 119 10.08 -0.96 -6.04
CA HIS A 119 11.18 -0.59 -6.91
C HIS A 119 10.73 -0.39 -8.37
N PRO A 120 9.91 0.63 -8.65
CA PRO A 120 9.52 0.98 -10.01
C PRO A 120 10.75 1.35 -10.84
N ASP A 121 10.67 1.10 -12.15
CA ASP A 121 11.60 1.68 -13.12
C ASP A 121 11.56 3.22 -13.03
N PRO A 122 12.67 3.95 -13.20
CA PRO A 122 12.66 5.42 -13.15
C PRO A 122 11.69 6.10 -14.12
N ALA A 123 11.32 5.44 -15.22
CA ALA A 123 10.32 5.94 -16.17
C ALA A 123 8.88 5.50 -15.85
N ASP A 124 8.68 4.59 -14.89
CA ASP A 124 7.37 4.07 -14.49
C ASP A 124 6.64 5.06 -13.57
N ARG A 125 5.87 5.95 -14.17
CA ARG A 125 5.14 7.02 -13.48
C ARG A 125 4.01 6.49 -12.60
N ASN A 126 3.29 5.47 -13.05
CA ASN A 126 2.19 4.86 -12.28
C ASN A 126 2.74 4.11 -11.07
N GLY A 127 3.80 3.31 -11.27
CA GLY A 127 4.48 2.60 -10.21
C GLY A 127 5.11 3.55 -9.19
N ALA A 128 5.71 4.65 -9.65
CA ALA A 128 6.22 5.70 -8.78
C ALA A 128 5.13 6.24 -7.83
N VAL A 129 3.95 6.60 -8.35
CA VAL A 129 2.86 7.12 -7.53
C VAL A 129 2.34 6.07 -6.56
N LEU A 130 2.13 4.83 -7.00
CA LEU A 130 1.62 3.77 -6.13
C LEU A 130 2.59 3.45 -4.97
N CYS A 131 3.87 3.24 -5.29
CA CYS A 131 4.88 2.94 -4.28
C CYS A 131 5.10 4.11 -3.32
N ASP A 132 5.11 5.35 -3.82
CA ASP A 132 5.23 6.54 -2.96
C ASP A 132 4.05 6.65 -1.99
N ALA A 133 2.84 6.34 -2.45
CA ALA A 133 1.64 6.36 -1.62
C ALA A 133 1.65 5.28 -0.54
N ASP A 134 2.09 4.07 -0.88
CA ASP A 134 2.18 2.95 0.06
C ASP A 134 3.25 3.20 1.15
N LEU A 135 4.39 3.77 0.74
CA LEU A 135 5.52 4.07 1.64
C LEU A 135 5.34 5.37 2.42
N ALA A 136 4.32 6.18 2.17
CA ALA A 136 4.15 7.50 2.79
C ALA A 136 4.05 7.44 4.32
N ILE A 137 3.57 6.33 4.89
CA ILE A 137 3.55 6.10 6.35
C ILE A 137 4.94 6.20 6.97
N LEU A 138 6.00 5.92 6.20
CA LEU A 138 7.36 5.96 6.72
C LEU A 138 7.76 7.37 7.13
N ALA A 139 7.18 8.39 6.50
CA ALA A 139 7.42 9.80 6.82
C ALA A 139 6.47 10.37 7.89
N ALA A 140 5.67 9.53 8.54
CA ALA A 140 4.75 9.98 9.58
C ALA A 140 5.48 10.59 10.78
N ASP A 141 4.78 11.40 11.57
CA ASP A 141 5.32 11.90 12.83
C ASP A 141 5.64 10.74 13.79
N PRO A 142 6.52 10.95 14.80
CA PRO A 142 6.99 9.85 15.65
C PRO A 142 5.88 9.07 16.36
N THR A 143 4.74 9.71 16.68
CA THR A 143 3.63 9.03 17.36
C THR A 143 2.89 8.12 16.38
N ALA A 144 2.58 8.61 15.18
CA ALA A 144 1.96 7.82 14.12
C ALA A 144 2.89 6.68 13.65
N TYR A 145 4.20 6.93 13.51
CA TYR A 145 5.17 5.91 13.13
C TYR A 145 5.31 4.80 14.19
N ALA A 146 5.28 5.16 15.49
CA ALA A 146 5.27 4.17 16.57
C ALA A 146 4.00 3.31 16.56
N ALA A 147 2.84 3.90 16.25
CA ALA A 147 1.59 3.15 16.10
C ALA A 147 1.64 2.19 14.90
N TYR A 148 2.19 2.65 13.76
CA TYR A 148 2.44 1.83 12.57
C TYR A 148 3.30 0.60 12.88
N THR A 149 4.48 0.82 13.47
CA THR A 149 5.42 -0.28 13.77
C THR A 149 4.84 -1.28 14.78
N ALA A 150 4.10 -0.81 15.79
CA ALA A 150 3.40 -1.67 16.73
C ALA A 150 2.29 -2.50 16.06
N ALA A 151 1.53 -1.89 15.14
CA ALA A 151 0.49 -2.58 14.38
C ALA A 151 1.08 -3.66 13.47
N VAL A 152 2.16 -3.36 12.75
CA VAL A 152 2.91 -4.36 11.96
C VAL A 152 3.44 -5.48 12.86
N ARG A 153 4.05 -5.17 14.02
CA ARG A 153 4.51 -6.21 14.94
C ARG A 153 3.36 -7.12 15.39
N ALA A 154 2.18 -6.56 15.65
CA ALA A 154 1.00 -7.30 16.09
C ALA A 154 0.40 -8.21 15.01
N GLU A 155 0.51 -7.85 13.73
CA GLU A 155 0.16 -8.74 12.61
C GLU A 155 1.06 -9.98 12.62
N TYR A 156 2.37 -9.79 12.78
CA TYR A 156 3.34 -10.88 12.82
C TYR A 156 3.51 -11.53 14.20
N ALA A 157 2.54 -11.41 15.11
CA ALA A 157 2.68 -11.89 16.51
C ALA A 157 2.96 -13.40 16.63
N HIS A 158 2.61 -14.20 15.61
CA HIS A 158 2.94 -15.62 15.50
C HIS A 158 4.40 -15.90 15.13
N VAL A 159 5.12 -14.91 14.59
CA VAL A 159 6.54 -15.02 14.23
C VAL A 159 7.40 -14.74 15.46
N PRO A 160 8.38 -15.63 15.78
CA PRO A 160 9.32 -15.41 16.87
C PRO A 160 10.06 -14.06 16.76
N ASP A 161 10.31 -13.42 17.90
CA ASP A 161 10.85 -12.05 17.93
C ASP A 161 12.17 -11.89 17.17
N GLU A 162 13.10 -12.84 17.29
CA GLU A 162 14.39 -12.79 16.57
C GLU A 162 14.20 -12.84 15.05
N LEU A 163 13.30 -13.71 14.57
CA LEU A 163 13.00 -13.84 13.15
C LEU A 163 12.26 -12.62 12.62
N PHE A 164 11.31 -12.08 13.39
CA PHE A 164 10.62 -10.85 13.03
C PHE A 164 11.60 -9.68 12.94
N ARG A 165 12.46 -9.49 13.95
CA ARG A 165 13.46 -8.41 13.97
C ARG A 165 14.40 -8.51 12.78
N SER A 166 14.93 -9.69 12.49
CA SER A 166 15.80 -9.92 11.34
C SER A 166 15.09 -9.65 10.02
N GLY A 167 13.86 -10.14 9.83
CA GLY A 167 13.09 -9.95 8.60
C GLY A 167 12.71 -8.49 8.39
N ARG A 168 12.21 -7.82 9.43
CA ARG A 168 11.87 -6.39 9.41
C ARG A 168 13.10 -5.55 9.11
N ALA A 169 14.23 -5.81 9.77
CA ALA A 169 15.48 -5.09 9.51
C ALA A 169 15.98 -5.26 8.06
N ALA A 170 15.79 -6.44 7.46
CA ALA A 170 16.13 -6.68 6.06
C ALA A 170 15.27 -5.83 5.11
N VAL A 171 13.94 -5.78 5.33
CA VAL A 171 13.02 -4.94 4.53
C VAL A 171 13.40 -3.47 4.66
N LEU A 172 13.58 -2.96 5.87
CA LEU A 172 13.90 -1.55 6.09
C LEU A 172 15.28 -1.16 5.55
N SER A 173 16.27 -2.04 5.68
CA SER A 173 17.60 -1.82 5.08
C SER A 173 17.49 -1.74 3.55
N ALA A 174 16.77 -2.67 2.93
CA ALA A 174 16.59 -2.68 1.48
C ALA A 174 15.91 -1.40 0.96
N LEU A 175 14.91 -0.88 1.69
CA LEU A 175 14.27 0.41 1.40
C LEU A 175 15.25 1.58 1.61
N ALA A 176 15.96 1.62 2.72
CA ALA A 176 16.89 2.71 3.05
C ALA A 176 18.08 2.81 2.07
N GLU A 177 18.52 1.67 1.53
CA GLU A 177 19.60 1.57 0.54
C GLU A 177 19.18 2.04 -0.86
N GLN A 178 17.89 2.19 -1.14
CA GLN A 178 17.44 2.76 -2.41
C GLN A 178 17.94 4.22 -2.53
N PRO A 179 18.56 4.61 -3.67
CA PRO A 179 19.04 5.97 -3.87
C PRO A 179 17.92 7.01 -3.71
N ASP A 180 16.74 6.68 -4.23
CA ASP A 180 15.52 7.45 -4.11
C ASP A 180 14.47 6.54 -3.43
N LEU A 181 14.18 6.78 -2.14
CA LEU A 181 13.15 6.03 -1.40
C LEU A 181 11.75 6.39 -1.92
N PHE A 182 11.53 7.67 -2.19
CA PHE A 182 10.38 8.17 -2.93
C PHE A 182 10.78 8.55 -4.36
N ARG A 183 9.89 8.39 -5.33
CA ARG A 183 10.20 8.47 -6.76
C ARG A 183 9.73 9.78 -7.37
N THR A 184 8.50 10.18 -7.07
CA THR A 184 7.95 11.45 -7.54
C THR A 184 8.68 12.62 -6.88
N PRO A 185 8.91 13.75 -7.60
CA PRO A 185 9.53 14.92 -7.00
C PRO A 185 8.75 15.45 -5.78
N THR A 186 7.43 15.42 -5.86
CA THR A 186 6.52 15.87 -4.80
C THR A 186 6.68 15.01 -3.53
N ALA A 187 6.67 13.68 -3.66
CA ALA A 187 6.86 12.78 -2.53
C ALA A 187 8.26 12.90 -1.94
N ARG A 188 9.31 13.00 -2.76
CA ARG A 188 10.68 13.20 -2.27
C ARG A 188 10.81 14.45 -1.41
N ALA A 189 10.29 15.58 -1.89
CA ALA A 189 10.36 16.84 -1.17
C ALA A 189 9.58 16.79 0.16
N ARG A 190 8.49 16.02 0.22
CA ARG A 190 7.59 15.97 1.38
C ARG A 190 7.99 14.92 2.43
N TYR A 191 8.50 13.77 1.98
CA TYR A 191 8.55 12.56 2.82
C TYR A 191 9.97 12.06 3.09
N ASP A 192 10.91 12.24 2.16
CA ASP A 192 12.18 11.50 2.15
C ASP A 192 13.00 11.70 3.44
N SER A 193 13.18 12.95 3.87
CA SER A 193 13.96 13.25 5.08
C SER A 193 13.35 12.66 6.35
N ALA A 194 12.02 12.70 6.49
CA ALA A 194 11.33 12.18 7.66
C ALA A 194 11.35 10.65 7.66
N ALA A 195 11.07 10.03 6.50
CA ALA A 195 11.12 8.59 6.33
C ALA A 195 12.50 8.01 6.64
N ARG A 196 13.57 8.60 6.08
CA ARG A 196 14.93 8.12 6.34
C ARG A 196 15.32 8.23 7.82
N ALA A 197 14.87 9.28 8.52
CA ALA A 197 15.09 9.40 9.96
C ALA A 197 14.36 8.31 10.76
N ASN A 198 13.09 8.05 10.42
CA ASN A 198 12.30 7.00 11.07
C ASN A 198 12.86 5.59 10.78
N LEU A 199 13.24 5.30 9.54
CA LEU A 199 13.88 4.04 9.15
C LEU A 199 15.17 3.82 9.93
N ALA A 200 16.04 4.83 10.04
CA ALA A 200 17.29 4.73 10.78
C ALA A 200 17.06 4.47 12.28
N ALA A 201 16.06 5.14 12.88
CA ALA A 201 15.71 4.94 14.29
C ALA A 201 15.13 3.54 14.56
N GLU A 202 14.26 3.04 13.67
CA GLU A 202 13.71 1.68 13.79
C GLU A 202 14.82 0.64 13.60
N LEU A 203 15.66 0.78 12.57
CA LEU A 203 16.80 -0.11 12.33
C LEU A 203 17.72 -0.19 13.53
N ALA A 204 18.09 0.94 14.14
CA ALA A 204 18.93 0.95 15.34
C ALA A 204 18.29 0.16 16.50
N THR A 205 16.95 0.20 16.63
CA THR A 205 16.21 -0.56 17.65
C THR A 205 16.11 -2.05 17.32
N LEU A 206 16.09 -2.41 16.03
CA LEU A 206 15.98 -3.79 15.54
C LEU A 206 17.31 -4.54 15.51
N THR A 207 18.43 -3.83 15.27
CA THR A 207 19.77 -4.42 15.19
C THR A 207 20.61 -4.16 16.45
N GLY A 208 20.20 -3.24 17.30
CA GLY A 208 20.80 -3.03 18.62
C GLY A 208 20.45 -4.16 19.59
N GLU A 209 21.42 -4.52 20.44
CA GLU A 209 21.24 -5.44 21.59
C GLU A 209 20.36 -4.81 22.69
#